data_AF-A0A6B2DVN2-F1
#
_entry.id   AF-A0A6B2DVN2-F1
#
_cell.length_a   1.000
_cell.length_b   1.000
_cell.length_c   1.000
_cell.angle_alpha   90.00
_cell.angle_beta   90.00
_cell.angle_gamma   90.00
#
_symmetry.space_group_name_H-M   'P 1'
#
loop_
_entity.id
_entity.type
_entity.pdbx_description
1 polymer ?
#
loop_
_entity_poly.entity_id
_entity_poly.type
_entity_poly.pdbx_seq_one_letter_code
_entity_poly.pdbx_strand_id
1 'polypeptide(L)'
;MTNGPDRETVSDSVKRVVIAESRLSLTPEEIRDNEPLNGDLLHLNSLGFVGMLVHLEDALDVTLPDDLFVGRTFKTVDDLVDVVAEGASGTEALR
;
A
#
# COMPACT_ATOMS: atom_id res chain seq x y z
N MET A 1 0.34 -24.21 -3.97
CA MET A 1 1.03 -23.34 -2.99
C MET A 1 0.79 -21.92 -3.43
N THR A 2 -0.41 -21.41 -3.15
CA THR A 2 -0.73 -20.00 -3.33
C THR A 2 -0.47 -19.36 -1.97
N ASN A 3 0.74 -18.85 -1.78
CA ASN A 3 0.96 -17.87 -0.73
C ASN A 3 0.50 -16.55 -1.33
N GLY A 4 -0.34 -15.79 -0.61
CA GLY A 4 -0.57 -14.39 -0.94
C GLY A 4 0.77 -13.63 -1.08
N PRO A 5 0.77 -12.44 -1.70
CA PRO A 5 1.99 -11.68 -1.89
C PRO A 5 2.72 -11.46 -0.57
N ASP A 6 4.02 -11.79 -0.53
CA ASP A 6 4.86 -11.59 0.64
C ASP A 6 4.84 -10.11 1.07
N ARG A 7 4.93 -9.85 2.37
CA ARG A 7 4.95 -8.48 2.93
C ARG A 7 6.03 -7.60 2.29
N GLU A 8 7.16 -8.18 1.92
CA GLU A 8 8.24 -7.49 1.22
C GLU A 8 7.81 -7.02 -0.18
N THR A 9 7.13 -7.88 -0.94
CA THR A 9 6.54 -7.55 -2.25
C THR A 9 5.47 -6.47 -2.13
N VAL A 10 4.63 -6.55 -1.11
CA VAL A 10 3.63 -5.52 -0.79
C VAL A 10 4.33 -4.20 -0.46
N SER A 11 5.37 -4.23 0.38
CA SER A 11 6.13 -3.04 0.78
C SER A 11 6.80 -2.36 -0.41
N ASP A 12 7.49 -3.11 -1.27
CA ASP A 12 8.11 -2.58 -2.49
C ASP A 12 7.05 -1.95 -3.42
N SER A 13 5.91 -2.62 -3.61
CA SER A 13 4.81 -2.12 -4.43
C SER A 13 4.24 -0.82 -3.87
N VAL A 14 3.95 -0.77 -2.57
CA VAL A 14 3.45 0.44 -1.89
C VAL A 14 4.44 1.59 -2.08
N LYS A 15 5.71 1.37 -1.78
CA LYS A 15 6.73 2.42 -1.88
C LYS A 15 6.89 2.93 -3.32
N ARG A 16 6.85 2.06 -4.32
CA ARG A 16 6.90 2.48 -5.74
C ARG A 16 5.74 3.36 -6.13
N VAL A 17 4.51 3.00 -5.74
CA VAL A 17 3.33 3.77 -6.10
C VAL A 17 3.32 5.11 -5.35
N VAL A 18 3.70 5.11 -4.07
CA VAL A 18 3.90 6.32 -3.28
C VAL A 18 4.91 7.26 -3.95
N ILE A 19 6.06 6.76 -4.40
CA ILE A 19 7.08 7.55 -5.12
C ILE A 19 6.49 8.15 -6.40
N ALA A 20 5.74 7.35 -7.16
CA ALA A 20 5.14 7.79 -8.42
C ALA A 20 4.10 8.89 -8.20
N GLU A 21 3.22 8.74 -7.20
CA GLU A 21 2.19 9.71 -6.84
C GLU A 21 2.78 11.01 -6.31
N SER A 22 3.78 10.91 -5.44
CA SER A 22 4.50 12.05 -4.86
C SER A 22 5.49 12.69 -5.85
N ARG A 23 5.68 12.07 -7.03
CA ARG A 23 6.67 12.47 -8.06
C ARG A 23 8.09 12.61 -7.51
N LEU A 24 8.44 11.74 -6.57
CA LEU A 24 9.75 11.73 -5.95
C LEU A 24 10.78 11.09 -6.88
N SER A 25 12.01 11.60 -6.86
CA SER A 25 13.15 10.97 -7.53
C SER A 25 13.92 10.10 -6.54
N LEU A 26 13.21 9.22 -5.83
CA LEU A 26 13.75 8.30 -4.82
C LEU A 26 13.50 6.86 -5.27
N THR A 27 14.26 5.91 -4.71
CA THR A 27 13.99 4.49 -4.85
C THR A 27 13.18 3.98 -3.65
N PRO A 28 12.41 2.89 -3.79
CA PRO A 28 11.66 2.31 -2.68
C PRO A 28 12.57 1.92 -1.49
N GLU A 29 13.84 1.60 -1.74
CA GLU A 29 14.83 1.30 -0.70
C GLU A 29 15.21 2.52 0.15
N GLU A 30 15.06 3.73 -0.38
CA GLU A 30 15.35 4.99 0.31
C GLU A 30 14.20 5.41 1.24
N ILE A 31 12.99 4.88 1.02
CA ILE A 31 11.81 5.16 1.86
C ILE A 31 11.79 4.20 3.04
N ARG A 32 11.81 4.78 4.23
CA ARG A 32 11.67 4.02 5.48
C ARG A 32 10.23 3.56 5.66
N ASP A 33 10.04 2.38 6.25
CA ASP A 33 8.69 1.84 6.51
C ASP A 33 7.92 2.69 7.52
N ASN A 34 8.61 3.34 8.45
CA ASN A 34 8.01 4.28 9.41
C ASN A 34 7.82 5.70 8.85
N GLU A 35 8.05 5.91 7.56
CA GLU A 35 7.86 7.22 6.92
C GLU A 35 6.36 7.59 6.90
N PRO A 36 5.97 8.81 7.32
CA PRO A 36 4.59 9.24 7.28
C PRO A 36 4.06 9.38 5.84
N LEU A 37 2.90 8.78 5.57
CA LEU A 37 2.22 8.88 4.27
C LEU A 37 1.80 10.32 3.97
N ASN A 38 1.24 10.99 4.98
CA ASN A 38 0.91 12.41 4.92
C ASN A 38 1.91 13.21 5.76
N GLY A 39 3.17 13.20 5.34
CA GLY A 39 4.25 13.99 5.92
C GLY A 39 4.92 14.90 4.90
N ASP A 40 6.03 15.51 5.30
CA ASP A 40 6.83 16.42 4.47
C ASP A 40 7.39 15.75 3.20
N LEU A 41 7.69 14.44 3.24
CA LEU A 41 8.29 13.72 2.13
C LEU A 41 7.25 13.22 1.11
N LEU A 42 6.30 12.40 1.57
CA LEU A 42 5.37 11.66 0.71
C LEU A 42 4.10 12.45 0.37
N HIS A 43 3.63 13.32 1.25
CA HIS A 43 2.48 14.20 1.04
C HIS A 43 1.29 13.58 0.26
N LEU A 44 0.90 12.35 0.63
CA LEU A 44 -0.21 11.63 0.01
C LEU A 44 -1.55 12.24 0.45
N ASN A 45 -2.33 12.70 -0.53
CA ASN A 45 -3.68 13.20 -0.32
C ASN A 45 -4.71 12.07 -0.41
N SER A 46 -5.92 12.26 0.14
CA SER A 46 -6.99 11.24 0.12
C SER A 46 -7.34 10.70 -1.28
N LEU A 47 -7.21 11.53 -2.32
CA LEU A 47 -7.45 11.09 -3.71
C LEU A 47 -6.29 10.27 -4.28
N GLY A 48 -5.04 10.69 -4.03
CA GLY A 48 -3.85 9.93 -4.45
C GLY A 48 -3.74 8.60 -3.71
N PHE A 49 -4.21 8.55 -2.47
CA PHE A 49 -4.33 7.31 -1.71
C PHE A 49 -5.28 6.30 -2.39
N VAL A 50 -6.46 6.73 -2.82
CA VAL A 50 -7.40 5.85 -3.54
C VAL A 50 -6.81 5.38 -4.88
N GLY A 51 -6.17 6.28 -5.63
CA GLY A 51 -5.48 5.92 -6.89
C GLY A 51 -4.38 4.89 -6.66
N MET A 52 -3.61 5.05 -5.58
CA MET A 52 -2.57 4.12 -5.18
C MET A 52 -3.12 2.74 -4.83
N LEU A 53 -4.25 2.65 -4.13
CA LEU A 53 -4.88 1.36 -3.80
C LEU A 53 -5.26 0.58 -5.07
N VAL A 54 -5.87 1.25 -6.05
CA VAL A 54 -6.23 0.62 -7.34
C VAL A 54 -4.99 0.11 -8.06
N HIS A 55 -3.90 0.89 -8.05
CA HIS A 55 -2.62 0.45 -8.62
C HIS A 55 -2.00 -0.74 -7.87
N LEU A 56 -2.19 -0.83 -6.56
CA LEU A 56 -1.71 -1.95 -5.74
C LEU A 56 -2.51 -3.23 -5.99
N GLU A 57 -3.83 -3.13 -6.12
CA GLU A 57 -4.70 -4.25 -6.49
C GLU A 57 -4.29 -4.86 -7.83
N ASP A 58 -4.05 -4.01 -8.84
CA ASP A 58 -3.59 -4.43 -10.17
C ASP A 58 -2.17 -5.03 -10.12
N ALA A 59 -1.24 -4.38 -9.39
CA ALA A 59 0.14 -4.85 -9.28
C ALA A 59 0.29 -6.20 -8.55
N LEU A 60 -0.58 -6.45 -7.57
CA LEU A 60 -0.55 -7.65 -6.74
C LEU A 60 -1.55 -8.73 -7.21
N ASP A 61 -2.38 -8.43 -8.22
CA ASP A 61 -3.49 -9.28 -8.69
C ASP A 61 -4.44 -9.69 -7.54
N VAL A 62 -4.75 -8.73 -6.66
CA VAL A 62 -5.63 -8.92 -5.49
C VAL A 62 -6.79 -7.92 -5.49
N THR A 63 -7.80 -8.20 -4.68
CA THR A 63 -8.88 -7.25 -4.43
C THR A 63 -8.87 -6.88 -2.95
N LEU A 64 -8.74 -5.60 -2.66
CA LEU A 64 -8.69 -5.06 -1.31
C LEU A 64 -10.07 -4.55 -0.93
N PRO A 65 -10.75 -5.17 0.07
CA PRO A 65 -12.05 -4.68 0.52
C PRO A 65 -11.96 -3.25 1.05
N ASP A 66 -12.86 -2.38 0.59
CA ASP A 66 -12.98 -0.99 1.02
C ASP A 66 -13.18 -0.87 2.55
N ASP A 67 -13.92 -1.79 3.16
CA ASP A 67 -14.10 -1.92 4.62
C ASP A 67 -12.76 -2.02 5.40
N LEU A 68 -11.67 -2.52 4.79
CA LEU A 68 -10.34 -2.52 5.44
C LEU A 68 -9.82 -1.10 5.71
N PHE A 69 -10.29 -0.12 4.93
CA PHE A 69 -9.83 1.26 4.98
C PHE A 69 -10.82 2.18 5.71
N VAL A 70 -12.08 1.76 5.86
CA VAL A 70 -13.10 2.52 6.57
C VAL A 70 -12.81 2.56 8.08
N GLY A 71 -12.67 3.76 8.63
CA GLY A 71 -12.48 3.96 10.08
C GLY A 71 -11.06 3.66 10.60
N ARG A 72 -10.12 3.24 9.74
CA ARG A 72 -8.69 3.15 10.07
C ARG A 72 -7.97 4.47 9.79
N THR A 73 -6.89 4.73 10.51
CA THR A 73 -6.06 5.92 10.30
C THR A 73 -4.67 5.51 9.85
N PHE A 74 -4.40 5.72 8.56
CA PHE A 74 -3.10 5.44 7.96
C PHE A 74 -2.13 6.58 8.25
N LYS A 75 -1.10 6.30 9.06
CA LYS A 75 -0.09 7.29 9.42
C LYS A 75 1.21 7.09 8.67
N THR A 76 1.65 5.85 8.52
CA THR A 76 2.98 5.49 8.00
C THR A 76 2.87 4.45 6.89
N VAL A 77 3.94 4.33 6.09
CA VAL A 77 4.03 3.30 5.04
C VAL A 77 3.78 1.90 5.61
N ASP A 78 4.33 1.59 6.78
CA ASP A 78 4.17 0.30 7.46
C ASP A 78 2.70 -0.06 7.75
N ASP A 79 1.89 0.92 8.15
CA ASP A 79 0.47 0.74 8.48
C ASP A 79 -0.33 0.36 7.22
N LEU A 80 0.03 0.98 6.09
CA LEU A 80 -0.55 0.65 4.80
C LEU A 80 -0.10 -0.72 4.29
N VAL A 81 1.18 -1.04 4.42
CA VAL A 81 1.72 -2.35 4.03
C VAL A 81 1.05 -3.48 4.80
N ASP A 82 0.83 -3.29 6.10
CA ASP A 82 0.16 -4.26 6.95
C ASP A 82 -1.27 -4.53 6.45
N VAL A 83 -2.07 -3.48 6.24
CA VAL A 83 -3.45 -3.63 5.77
C VAL A 83 -3.56 -4.24 4.37
N VAL A 84 -2.66 -3.88 3.46
CA VAL A 84 -2.63 -4.47 2.11
C VAL A 84 -2.23 -5.94 2.18
N ALA A 85 -1.25 -6.30 3.03
CA ALA A 85 -0.87 -7.69 3.24
C ALA A 85 -1.99 -8.52 3.90
N GLU A 86 -2.70 -7.94 4.87
CA GLU A 86 -3.90 -8.54 5.47
C GLU A 86 -4.98 -8.80 4.41
N GLY A 87 -5.30 -7.78 3.60
CA GLY A 87 -6.34 -7.86 2.56
C GLY A 87 -6.00 -8.85 1.45
N ALA A 88 -4.74 -8.85 1.00
CA ALA A 88 -4.24 -9.76 -0.02
C ALA A 88 -4.19 -11.22 0.46
N SER A 89 -3.98 -11.46 1.76
CA SER A 89 -4.05 -12.80 2.35
C SER A 89 -5.49 -13.28 2.57
N GLY A 90 -6.43 -12.35 2.77
CA GLY A 90 -7.84 -12.64 3.04
C GLY A 90 -8.69 -13.00 1.82
N THR A 91 -8.22 -12.74 0.60
CA THR A 91 -9.00 -12.90 -0.65
C THR A 91 -9.34 -14.36 -0.99
N GLU A 92 -8.73 -15.36 -0.32
CA GLU A 92 -9.06 -16.78 -0.51
C GLU A 92 -10.40 -17.21 0.10
N ALA A 93 -11.05 -16.40 0.94
CA ALA A 93 -12.25 -16.82 1.69
C ALA A 93 -13.57 -16.80 0.90
N LEU A 94 -13.60 -16.33 -0.36
CA LEU A 94 -14.82 -16.26 -1.18
C LEU A 94 -14.58 -16.76 -2.61
N ARG A 95 -14.20 -18.03 -2.78
CA ARG A 95 -14.23 -18.71 -4.08
C ARG A 95 -14.82 -20.11 -3.98
#